data_AF-A0A1T4PES2-F1
#
_entry.id   AF-A0A1T4PES2-F1
#
_cell.length_a   1.000
_cell.length_b   1.000
_cell.length_c   1.000
_cell.angle_alpha   90.00
_cell.angle_beta   90.00
_cell.angle_gamma   90.00
#
_symmetry.space_group_name_H-M   'P 1'
#
loop_
_entity.id
_entity.type
_entity.pdbx_description
1 polymer ?
#
loop_
_entity_poly.entity_id
_entity_poly.type
_entity_poly.pdbx_seq_one_letter_code
_entity_poly.pdbx_strand_id
1 'polypeptide(L)' 'MSKINITNTNVEADGNVKISYNATFTDNSYISGHTFISVDEYEDLTTKQLRRKIAEVMIENVGAGL' A
#
# COMPACT_ATOMS: atom_id res chain seq x y z
N MET A 1 -12.57 2.88 4.99
CA MET A 1 -11.77 3.18 3.78
C MET A 1 -12.63 2.97 2.56
N SER A 2 -12.79 3.98 1.72
CA SER A 2 -13.74 3.92 0.60
C SER A 2 -13.15 3.19 -0.61
N LYS A 3 -11.84 3.37 -0.87
CA LYS A 3 -11.15 2.67 -1.95
C LYS A 3 -9.63 2.80 -1.83
N ILE A 4 -8.89 1.70 -1.94
CA ILE A 4 -7.43 1.71 -2.19
C ILE A 4 -7.23 1.34 -3.66
N ASN A 5 -6.54 2.20 -4.39
CA ASN A 5 -6.18 2.00 -5.78
C ASN A 5 -4.66 1.83 -5.89
N ILE A 6 -4.21 0.65 -6.29
CA ILE A 6 -2.80 0.42 -6.62
C ILE A 6 -2.58 1.02 -8.00
N THR A 7 -1.65 1.96 -8.11
CA THR A 7 -1.37 2.70 -9.35
C THR A 7 -0.16 2.17 -10.08
N ASN A 8 0.81 1.63 -9.36
CA ASN A 8 2.01 1.05 -9.93
C ASN A 8 2.59 -0.03 -9.01
N THR A 9 3.18 -1.04 -9.63
CA THR A 9 3.97 -2.07 -8.95
C THR A 9 5.27 -2.23 -9.72
N ASN A 10 6.40 -2.00 -9.07
CA ASN A 10 7.71 -2.14 -9.69
C ASN A 10 8.61 -3.04 -8.85
N VAL A 11 9.27 -4.01 -9.48
CA VAL A 11 10.24 -4.87 -8.83
C VAL A 11 11.61 -4.21 -8.95
N GLU A 12 12.26 -3.97 -7.81
CA GLU A 12 13.58 -3.37 -7.74
C GLU A 12 14.67 -4.45 -7.69
N ALA A 13 15.89 -4.09 -8.10
CA ALA A 13 17.00 -5.03 -8.26
C ALA A 13 17.51 -5.62 -6.93
N ASP A 14 17.08 -5.05 -5.80
CA ASP A 14 17.41 -5.47 -4.44
C ASP A 14 16.47 -6.56 -3.88
N GLY A 15 15.51 -7.04 -4.68
CA GLY A 15 14.54 -8.04 -4.25
C GLY A 15 13.34 -7.46 -3.51
N ASN A 16 13.14 -6.14 -3.57
CA ASN A 16 11.94 -5.48 -3.09
C ASN A 16 10.98 -5.12 -4.23
N VAL A 17 9.70 -4.99 -3.89
CA VAL A 17 8.63 -4.55 -4.75
C VAL A 17 8.09 -3.24 -4.21
N LYS A 18 8.25 -2.18 -5.00
CA LYS A 18 7.67 -0.87 -4.73
C LYS A 18 6.22 -0.86 -5.22
N ILE A 19 5.30 -0.64 -4.30
CA ILE A 19 3.87 -0.62 -4.57
C ILE A 19 3.34 0.77 -4.30
N SER A 20 3.02 1.50 -5.36
CA SER A 20 2.44 2.83 -5.29
C SER A 20 0.91 2.73 -5.23
N TYR A 21 0.31 3.55 -4.37
CA TYR A 21 -1.11 3.50 -4.11
C TYR A 21 -1.70 4.88 -3.81
N ASN A 22 -3.00 4.99 -4.08
CA ASN A 22 -3.84 6.12 -3.72
C ASN A 22 -5.05 5.60 -2.94
N ALA A 23 -5.41 6.26 -1.85
CA ALA A 23 -6.59 5.98 -1.06
C ALA A 23 -7.48 7.21 -0.92
N THR A 24 -8.78 6.98 -1.05
CA THR A 24 -9.81 7.98 -0.77
C THR A 24 -10.64 7.51 0.41
N PHE A 25 -10.84 8.40 1.36
CA PHE A 25 -11.60 8.16 2.58
C PHE A 25 -13.00 8.79 2.49
N THR A 26 -13.89 8.39 3.39
CA THR A 26 -15.30 8.82 3.39
C THR A 26 -15.49 10.29 3.71
N ASP A 27 -14.49 10.92 4.32
CA ASP A 27 -14.40 12.34 4.67
C ASP A 27 -13.78 13.20 3.54
N ASN A 28 -13.64 12.65 2.33
CA ASN A 28 -12.91 13.24 1.21
C ASN A 28 -11.39 13.41 1.42
N SER A 29 -10.83 12.84 2.48
CA SER A 29 -9.37 12.80 2.63
C SER A 29 -8.75 11.93 1.53
N TYR A 30 -7.62 12.40 1.01
CA TYR A 30 -6.85 11.72 -0.03
C TYR A 30 -5.44 11.45 0.47
N ILE A 31 -5.01 10.20 0.34
CA ILE A 31 -3.65 9.79 0.69
C ILE A 31 -3.04 9.12 -0.53
N SER A 32 -1.86 9.57 -0.92
CA SER A 32 -1.01 8.88 -1.89
C SER A 32 0.29 8.49 -1.22
N GLY A 33 0.74 7.28 -1.47
CA GLY A 33 1.98 6.79 -0.89
C GLY A 33 2.54 5.62 -1.67
N HIS A 34 3.61 5.06 -1.13
CA HIS A 34 4.15 3.81 -1.60
C HIS A 34 4.65 3.00 -0.41
N THR A 35 4.66 1.69 -0.57
CA THR A 35 5.25 0.76 0.37
C THR A 35 6.21 -0.16 -0.36
N PHE A 36 7.21 -0.65 0.37
CA PHE A 36 8.15 -1.64 -0.12
C PHE A 36 7.87 -2.94 0.63
N ILE A 37 7.73 -4.02 -0.12
CA ILE A 37 7.66 -5.38 0.42
C ILE A 37 8.62 -6.27 -0.36
N SER A 38 9.14 -7.33 0.23
CA SER A 38 10.00 -8.28 -0.50
C SER A 38 9.23 -8.95 -1.64
N VAL A 39 9.94 -9.37 -2.69
CA VAL A 39 9.37 -10.14 -3.81
C VAL A 39 8.70 -11.42 -3.33
N ASP A 40 9.34 -12.18 -2.43
CA ASP A 40 8.77 -13.42 -1.88
C ASP A 40 7.40 -13.16 -1.23
N GLU A 41 7.33 -12.12 -0.40
CA GLU A 41 6.07 -11.73 0.23
C GLU A 41 5.04 -11.23 -0.79
N TYR A 42 5.44 -10.46 -1.81
CA TYR A 42 4.52 -10.00 -2.85
C TYR A 42 3.90 -11.18 -3.62
N GLU A 43 4.68 -12.21 -3.92
CA GLU A 43 4.23 -13.41 -4.64
C GLU A 43 3.28 -14.28 -3.82
N ASP A 44 3.49 -14.36 -2.50
CA ASP A 44 2.61 -15.08 -1.57
C ASP A 44 1.29 -14.34 -1.27
N LEU A 45 1.25 -13.02 -1.50
CA LEU A 45 0.08 -12.20 -1.20
C LEU A 45 -0.96 -12.22 -2.33
N THR A 46 -2.19 -12.60 -2.00
CA THR A 46 -3.33 -12.31 -2.88
C THR A 46 -3.57 -10.81 -2.97
N THR A 47 -4.20 -10.34 -4.06
CA THR A 47 -4.55 -8.91 -4.22
C THR A 47 -5.37 -8.35 -3.05
N LYS A 48 -6.20 -9.18 -2.40
CA LYS A 48 -6.98 -8.78 -1.22
C LYS A 48 -6.07 -8.57 0.00
N GLN A 49 -5.14 -9.48 0.24
CA GLN A 49 -4.19 -9.36 1.35
C GLN A 49 -3.23 -8.19 1.12
N LEU A 50 -2.77 -7.98 -0.11
CA LEU A 50 -1.93 -6.84 -0.47
C LEU A 50 -2.63 -5.51 -0.16
N ARG A 51 -3.90 -5.35 -0.56
CA ARG A 51 -4.68 -4.14 -0.23
C ARG A 51 -4.87 -3.96 1.27
N ARG A 52 -5.04 -5.05 2.02
CA ARG A 52 -5.13 -5.00 3.49
C ARG A 52 -3.80 -4.54 4.10
N LYS A 53 -2.67 -5.07 3.64
CA LYS A 53 -1.35 -4.66 4.11
C LYS A 53 -1.08 -3.18 3.83
N ILE A 54 -1.43 -2.71 2.62
CA ILE A 54 -1.36 -1.28 2.28
C ILE A 54 -2.23 -0.45 3.23
N ALA A 55 -3.44 -0.92 3.58
CA ALA A 55 -4.31 -0.25 4.53
C ALA A 55 -3.69 -0.15 5.94
N GLU A 56 -3.08 -1.24 6.42
CA GLU A 56 -2.40 -1.31 7.72
C GLU A 56 -1.23 -0.32 7.76
N VAL A 57 -0.36 -0.34 6.74
CA VAL A 57 0.77 0.59 6.60
C VAL A 57 0.30 2.05 6.53
N MET A 58 -0.81 2.34 5.85
CA MET A 58 -1.40 3.68 5.85
C MET A 58 -1.84 4.10 7.26
N ILE A 59 -2.55 3.23 7.97
CA ILE A 59 -3.04 3.53 9.33
C ILE A 59 -1.88 3.76 10.29
N GLU A 60 -0.82 2.96 10.21
CA GLU A 60 0.37 3.12 11.03
C GLU A 60 1.09 4.45 10.76
N ASN A 61 1.32 4.77 9.48
CA ASN A 61 2.05 6.00 9.11
C ASN A 61 1.24 7.29 9.30
N VAL A 62 -0.09 7.21 9.18
CA VAL A 62 -0.98 8.38 9.35
C VAL A 62 -1.39 8.53 10.82
N GLY A 63 -1.61 7.42 11.53
CA GLY A 63 -1.94 7.40 12.94
C GLY A 63 -0.78 7.80 13.87
N ALA A 64 0.46 7.60 13.43
CA ALA A 64 1.64 8.09 14.15
C ALA A 64 1.90 9.61 13.96
N GLY A 65 1.15 10.27 13.07
CA GLY A 65 1.33 11.68 12.72
C GLY A 65 0.29 12.65 13.30
N LEU A 66 -0.56 12.19 14.22
CA LEU A 66 -1.56 13.01 14.93
C LEU A 66 -1.23 13.15 16.42
#